data_AF-A0A0L1KXI0-F1
#
_entry.id   AF-A0A0L1KXI0-F1
#
_cell.length_a   1.000
_cell.length_b   1.000
_cell.length_c   1.000
_cell.angle_alpha   90.00
_cell.angle_beta   90.00
_cell.angle_gamma   90.00
#
_symmetry.space_group_name_H-M   'P 1'
#
loop_
_entity.id
_entity.type
_entity.pdbx_description
1 polymer ?
#
loop_
_entity_poly.entity_id
_entity_poly.type
_entity_poly.pdbx_seq_one_letter_code
_entity_poly.pdbx_strand_id
1 'polypeptide(L)'
;MVDRPLSLYCLLLPSQKMIHRLLTTAVRGLSANYRDVIYYRVKGGERLCRTPFAVFQERESGKLSPKARAAMSPEALRKQFEALSGKKRATYAAAARKNRCEIDLRRKAFKQASLSGFSHFIKTTRQWTDLGRRAKEKCCAETEKIRQAAKVERDKMVEMYYSGNAVKH
;
A
#
# COMPACT_ATOMS: atom_id res chain seq x y z
N MET A 1 -23.74 50.84 -39.19
CA MET A 1 -24.58 49.79 -38.57
C MET A 1 -23.98 48.44 -38.93
N VAL A 2 -23.20 47.84 -38.03
CA VAL A 2 -22.90 46.40 -37.99
C VAL A 2 -22.73 46.06 -36.50
N ASP A 3 -23.69 45.31 -35.98
CA ASP A 3 -23.76 44.82 -34.62
C ASP A 3 -22.60 43.87 -34.29
N ARG A 4 -21.88 44.15 -33.20
CA ARG A 4 -20.95 43.20 -32.57
C ARG A 4 -21.63 42.63 -31.33
N PRO A 5 -21.88 41.30 -31.24
CA PRO A 5 -22.32 40.72 -29.99
C PRO A 5 -21.14 40.66 -29.02
N LEU A 6 -21.39 41.21 -27.83
CA LEU A 6 -20.56 41.14 -26.64
C LEU A 6 -20.23 39.68 -26.31
N SER A 7 -18.95 39.34 -26.33
CA SER A 7 -18.43 38.06 -25.85
C SER A 7 -18.60 37.99 -24.33
N LEU A 8 -19.67 37.31 -23.93
CA LEU A 8 -20.10 37.11 -22.56
C LEU A 8 -19.55 35.77 -22.05
N TYR A 9 -18.22 35.63 -21.98
CA TYR A 9 -17.56 34.45 -21.39
C TYR A 9 -16.29 34.84 -20.64
N CYS A 10 -16.44 35.40 -19.44
CA CYS A 10 -15.35 35.48 -18.46
C CYS A 10 -15.87 35.45 -17.00
N LEU A 11 -16.87 34.62 -16.71
CA LEU A 11 -17.34 34.37 -15.34
C LEU A 11 -17.54 32.87 -15.07
N LEU A 12 -16.46 32.09 -15.12
CA LEU A 12 -16.38 30.72 -14.60
C LEU A 12 -14.93 30.48 -14.14
N LEU A 13 -14.53 30.04 -12.95
CA LEU A 13 -15.15 29.66 -11.69
C LEU A 13 -13.99 29.62 -10.67
N PRO A 14 -14.00 30.37 -9.54
CA PRO A 14 -13.10 30.08 -8.43
C PRO A 14 -13.30 28.68 -7.81
N SER A 15 -14.35 27.95 -8.21
CA SER A 15 -14.64 26.59 -7.75
C SER A 15 -13.72 25.50 -8.33
N GLN A 16 -13.06 25.71 -9.47
CA GLN A 16 -12.14 24.68 -10.02
C GLN A 16 -10.88 24.49 -9.15
N LYS A 17 -10.34 25.57 -8.55
CA LYS A 17 -9.21 25.46 -7.61
C LYS A 17 -9.61 24.74 -6.32
N MET A 18 -10.86 24.91 -5.87
CA MET A 18 -11.39 24.26 -4.67
C MET A 18 -11.62 22.76 -4.91
N ILE A 19 -12.22 22.38 -6.04
CA ILE A 19 -12.44 20.98 -6.44
C ILE A 19 -11.09 20.28 -6.67
N HIS A 20 -10.13 20.95 -7.32
CA HIS A 20 -8.80 20.38 -7.50
C HIS A 20 -8.09 20.15 -6.16
N ARG A 21 -8.22 21.07 -5.19
CA ARG A 21 -7.69 20.88 -3.82
C ARG A 21 -8.40 19.73 -3.09
N LEU A 22 -9.73 19.61 -3.19
CA LEU A 22 -10.47 18.49 -2.58
C LEU A 22 -10.05 17.14 -3.18
N LEU A 23 -9.93 17.05 -4.51
CA LEU A 23 -9.47 15.84 -5.20
C LEU A 23 -8.01 15.50 -4.89
N THR A 24 -7.11 16.48 -4.86
CA THR A 24 -5.69 16.21 -4.51
C THR A 24 -5.47 15.90 -3.03
N THR A 25 -6.29 16.45 -2.13
CA THR A 25 -6.18 16.16 -0.68
C THR A 25 -6.77 14.79 -0.33
N ALA A 26 -7.88 14.40 -0.96
CA ALA A 26 -8.45 13.04 -0.84
C ALA A 26 -7.47 11.96 -1.33
N VAL A 27 -6.73 12.23 -2.43
CA VAL A 27 -5.73 11.30 -2.96
C VAL A 27 -4.46 11.24 -2.08
N ARG A 28 -4.04 12.36 -1.47
CA ARG A 28 -2.86 12.39 -0.57
C ARG A 28 -3.10 11.66 0.75
N GLY A 29 -4.32 11.68 1.28
CA GLY A 29 -4.71 10.89 2.46
C GLY A 29 -4.53 9.38 2.28
N LEU A 30 -4.66 8.85 1.06
CA LEU A 30 -4.44 7.42 0.77
C LEU A 30 -2.94 7.03 0.73
N SER A 31 -2.03 8.00 0.57
CA SER A 31 -0.60 7.73 0.39
C SER A 31 0.19 7.53 1.69
N ALA A 32 -0.30 8.00 2.84
CA ALA A 32 0.31 7.65 4.13
C ALA A 32 -0.10 6.23 4.57
N ASN A 33 -1.29 5.78 4.15
CA ASN A 33 -1.91 4.52 4.59
C ASN A 33 -1.40 3.27 3.85
N TYR A 34 -0.80 3.38 2.66
CA TYR A 34 -0.36 2.19 1.91
C TYR A 34 0.70 1.37 2.65
N ARG A 35 1.63 2.04 3.36
CA ARG A 35 2.66 1.34 4.13
C ARG A 35 2.00 0.52 5.23
N ASP A 36 1.04 1.12 5.92
CA ASP A 36 0.37 0.44 7.01
C ASP A 36 -0.47 -0.74 6.49
N VAL A 37 -1.22 -0.57 5.41
CA VAL A 37 -1.97 -1.67 4.79
C VAL A 37 -1.04 -2.78 4.29
N ILE A 38 0.19 -2.48 3.88
CA ILE A 38 1.17 -3.51 3.47
C ILE A 38 1.71 -4.26 4.69
N TYR A 39 1.93 -3.58 5.81
CA TYR A 39 2.60 -4.13 6.99
C TYR A 39 1.67 -4.59 8.11
N TYR A 40 0.38 -4.28 8.05
CA TYR A 40 -0.61 -4.64 9.06
C TYR A 40 -1.81 -5.29 8.39
N ARG A 41 -2.32 -6.39 8.98
CA ARG A 41 -3.52 -7.05 8.46
C ARG A 41 -4.78 -6.23 8.70
N VAL A 42 -4.88 -5.66 9.90
CA VAL A 42 -5.97 -4.80 10.37
C VAL A 42 -5.36 -3.58 11.08
N LYS A 43 -6.10 -2.47 11.14
CA LYS A 43 -5.64 -1.26 11.83
C LYS A 43 -5.44 -1.56 13.32
N GLY A 44 -4.24 -1.27 13.81
CA GLY A 44 -3.84 -1.59 15.18
C GLY A 44 -3.62 -3.08 15.48
N GLY A 45 -3.65 -3.96 14.48
CA GLY A 45 -3.37 -5.39 14.64
C GLY A 45 -1.87 -5.73 14.64
N GLU A 46 -1.55 -7.03 14.65
CA GLU A 46 -0.16 -7.53 14.60
C GLU A 46 0.53 -7.10 13.30
N ARG A 47 1.76 -6.57 13.45
CA ARG A 47 2.60 -6.22 12.32
C ARG A 47 3.16 -7.46 11.62
N LEU A 48 3.07 -7.48 10.29
CA LEU A 48 3.77 -8.43 9.43
C LEU A 48 5.27 -8.15 9.45
N CYS A 49 6.00 -8.90 10.28
CA CYS A 49 7.45 -8.81 10.39
C CYS A 49 8.16 -9.80 9.44
N ARG A 50 9.25 -9.35 8.80
CA ARG A 50 10.02 -10.11 7.78
C ARG A 50 11.12 -11.00 8.36
N THR A 51 11.58 -10.71 9.56
CA THR A 51 12.69 -11.42 10.20
C THR A 51 12.18 -12.25 11.37
N PRO A 52 12.75 -13.44 11.65
CA PRO A 52 12.34 -14.27 12.78
C PRO A 52 12.39 -13.51 14.12
N PHE A 53 13.45 -12.75 14.35
CA PHE A 53 13.60 -11.94 15.58
C PHE A 53 12.51 -10.88 15.72
N ALA A 54 12.19 -10.13 14.66
CA ALA A 54 11.10 -9.15 14.72
C ALA A 54 9.71 -9.78 14.92
N VAL A 55 9.47 -11.01 14.42
CA VAL A 55 8.23 -11.75 14.74
C VAL A 55 8.20 -12.16 16.21
N PHE A 56 9.34 -12.61 16.74
CA PHE A 56 9.48 -12.90 18.17
C PHE A 56 9.22 -11.65 19.01
N GLN A 57 9.87 -10.53 18.67
CA GLN A 57 9.71 -9.27 19.37
C GLN A 57 8.26 -8.81 19.36
N GLU A 58 7.57 -8.84 18.22
CA GLU A 58 6.16 -8.43 18.14
C GLU A 58 5.27 -9.29 19.05
N ARG A 59 5.48 -10.61 19.06
CA ARG A 59 4.67 -11.56 19.84
C ARG A 59 4.95 -11.51 21.33
N GLU A 60 6.20 -11.41 21.73
CA GLU A 60 6.57 -11.39 23.15
C GLU A 60 6.38 -9.99 23.74
N SER A 61 6.70 -8.92 23.00
CA SER A 61 6.44 -7.55 23.47
C SER A 61 4.94 -7.24 23.54
N GLY A 62 4.11 -7.86 22.68
CA GLY A 62 2.66 -7.75 22.72
C GLY A 62 2.04 -8.23 24.03
N LYS A 63 2.68 -9.16 24.73
CA LYS A 63 2.22 -9.68 26.04
C LYS A 63 2.58 -8.77 27.22
N LEU A 64 3.46 -7.80 27.02
CA LEU A 64 3.97 -6.93 28.06
C LEU A 64 3.16 -5.63 28.15
N SER A 65 3.02 -5.10 29.37
CA SER A 65 2.49 -3.75 29.56
C SER A 65 3.40 -2.71 28.86
N PRO A 66 2.86 -1.55 28.44
CA PRO A 66 3.66 -0.52 27.78
C PRO A 66 4.91 -0.10 28.58
N LYS A 67 4.78 -0.01 29.91
CA LYS A 67 5.89 0.31 30.83
C LYS A 67 6.96 -0.79 30.84
N ALA A 68 6.56 -2.05 30.91
CA ALA A 68 7.50 -3.18 30.86
C ALA A 68 8.18 -3.32 29.49
N ARG A 69 7.45 -3.04 28.41
CA ARG A 69 7.99 -3.01 27.05
C ARG A 69 9.05 -1.91 26.88
N ALA A 70 8.80 -0.72 27.41
CA ALA A 70 9.76 0.39 27.37
C ALA A 70 11.02 0.13 28.21
N ALA A 71 10.91 -0.68 29.27
CA ALA A 71 12.02 -1.03 30.14
C ALA A 71 12.93 -2.14 29.58
N MET A 72 12.46 -2.94 28.62
CA MET A 72 13.29 -3.99 28.03
C MET A 72 14.26 -3.45 26.98
N SER A 73 15.56 -3.70 27.20
CA SER A 73 16.55 -3.40 26.18
C SER A 73 16.42 -4.34 24.98
N PRO A 74 16.64 -3.86 23.75
CA PRO A 74 16.67 -4.72 22.55
C PRO A 74 17.68 -5.87 22.66
N GLU A 75 18.78 -5.66 23.39
CA GLU A 75 19.80 -6.68 23.64
C GLU A 75 19.30 -7.82 24.53
N ALA A 76 18.51 -7.51 25.57
CA ALA A 76 17.91 -8.53 26.43
C ALA A 76 16.95 -9.42 25.63
N LEU A 77 16.12 -8.82 24.77
CA LEU A 77 15.23 -9.56 23.86
C LEU A 77 16.00 -10.42 22.87
N ARG A 78 17.13 -9.93 22.34
CA ARG A 78 17.98 -10.69 21.44
C ARG A 78 18.61 -11.90 22.13
N LYS A 79 19.13 -11.72 23.34
CA LYS A 79 19.65 -12.84 24.16
C LYS A 79 18.55 -13.88 24.44
N GLN A 80 17.34 -13.44 24.77
CA GLN A 80 16.20 -14.34 24.95
C GLN A 80 15.88 -15.12 23.67
N PHE A 81 15.90 -14.47 22.52
CA PHE A 81 15.66 -15.12 21.23
C PHE A 81 16.75 -16.15 20.88
N GLU A 82 18.02 -15.81 21.14
CA GLU A 82 19.16 -16.70 20.89
C GLU A 82 19.16 -17.92 21.82
N ALA A 83 18.69 -17.75 23.07
CA ALA A 83 18.50 -18.83 24.04
C ALA A 83 17.34 -19.78 23.71
N LEU A 84 16.48 -19.46 22.74
CA LEU A 84 15.38 -20.34 22.34
C LEU A 84 15.89 -21.63 21.69
N SER A 85 15.20 -22.74 21.97
CA SER A 85 15.45 -24.01 21.31
C SER A 85 15.29 -23.89 19.79
N GLY A 86 16.04 -24.72 19.04
CA GLY A 86 15.99 -24.71 17.57
C GLY A 86 14.57 -24.89 17.03
N LYS A 87 13.76 -25.76 17.67
CA LYS A 87 12.34 -25.97 17.33
C LYS A 87 11.52 -24.69 17.48
N LYS A 88 11.69 -23.92 18.58
CA LYS A 88 11.00 -22.64 18.77
C LYS A 88 11.49 -21.59 17.77
N ARG A 89 12.79 -21.49 17.49
CA ARG A 89 13.31 -20.55 16.48
C ARG A 89 12.76 -20.85 15.08
N ALA A 90 12.58 -22.13 14.74
CA ALA A 90 12.00 -22.54 13.47
C ALA A 90 10.55 -22.07 13.27
N THR A 91 9.73 -21.98 14.33
CA THR A 91 8.35 -21.48 14.21
C THR A 91 8.33 -19.99 13.86
N TYR A 92 9.16 -19.17 14.51
CA TYR A 92 9.31 -17.76 14.17
C TYR A 92 9.86 -17.56 12.76
N ALA A 93 10.79 -18.43 12.31
CA ALA A 93 11.29 -18.39 10.94
C ALA A 93 10.23 -18.75 9.90
N ALA A 94 9.39 -19.75 10.16
CA ALA A 94 8.26 -20.08 9.30
C ALA A 94 7.26 -18.92 9.20
N ALA A 95 6.91 -18.31 10.33
CA ALA A 95 6.04 -17.14 10.37
C ALA A 95 6.63 -15.95 9.59
N ALA A 96 7.92 -15.66 9.76
CA ALA A 96 8.61 -14.60 9.04
C ALA A 96 8.61 -14.81 7.51
N ARG A 97 8.78 -16.06 7.06
CA ARG A 97 8.66 -16.42 5.63
C ARG A 97 7.25 -16.17 5.09
N LYS A 98 6.22 -16.64 5.81
CA LYS A 98 4.82 -16.40 5.43
C LYS A 98 4.50 -14.90 5.35
N ASN A 99 4.90 -14.14 6.37
CA ASN A 99 4.73 -12.68 6.40
C ASN A 99 5.44 -12.00 5.24
N ARG A 100 6.66 -12.43 4.89
CA ARG A 100 7.40 -11.90 3.73
C ARG A 100 6.62 -12.12 2.43
N CYS A 101 6.14 -13.34 2.19
CA CYS A 101 5.33 -13.64 1.01
C CYS A 101 4.07 -12.75 0.95
N GLU A 102 3.37 -12.59 2.07
CA GLU A 102 2.17 -11.76 2.15
C GLU A 102 2.48 -10.28 1.87
N ILE A 103 3.52 -9.72 2.48
CA ILE A 103 3.97 -8.34 2.23
C ILE A 103 4.32 -8.12 0.76
N ASP A 104 5.01 -9.09 0.14
CA ASP A 104 5.44 -8.99 -1.25
C ASP A 104 4.24 -9.08 -2.21
N LEU A 105 3.24 -9.91 -1.91
CA LEU A 105 1.96 -9.93 -2.63
C LEU A 105 1.20 -8.61 -2.51
N ARG A 106 1.08 -8.06 -1.29
CA ARG A 106 0.45 -6.75 -1.05
C ARG A 106 1.17 -5.66 -1.84
N ARG A 107 2.50 -5.57 -1.73
CA ARG A 107 3.31 -4.62 -2.52
C ARG A 107 3.08 -4.74 -4.01
N LYS A 108 2.99 -5.97 -4.53
CA LYS A 108 2.72 -6.23 -5.94
C LYS A 108 1.34 -5.73 -6.35
N ALA A 109 0.30 -6.02 -5.58
CA ALA A 109 -1.07 -5.54 -5.83
C ALA A 109 -1.13 -4.01 -5.87
N PHE A 110 -0.53 -3.34 -4.88
CA PHE A 110 -0.49 -1.87 -4.85
C PHE A 110 0.28 -1.29 -6.05
N LYS A 111 1.43 -1.87 -6.41
CA LYS A 111 2.21 -1.44 -7.58
C LYS A 111 1.46 -1.66 -8.90
N GLN A 112 0.66 -2.72 -8.99
CA GLN A 112 -0.19 -3.00 -10.15
C GLN A 112 -1.43 -2.11 -10.21
N ALA A 113 -2.02 -1.75 -9.08
CA ALA A 113 -3.11 -0.78 -9.04
C ALA A 113 -2.67 0.64 -9.47
N SER A 114 -1.38 0.95 -9.33
CA SER A 114 -0.78 2.22 -9.77
C SER A 114 -0.08 2.14 -11.14
N LEU A 115 -0.14 1.00 -11.85
CA LEU A 115 0.53 0.84 -13.14
C LEU A 115 -0.11 1.75 -14.20
N SER A 116 0.71 2.51 -14.91
CA SER A 116 0.31 3.26 -16.10
C SER A 116 0.63 2.47 -17.37
N GLY A 117 -0.07 2.75 -18.47
CA GLY A 117 0.20 2.12 -19.78
C GLY A 117 1.66 2.29 -20.21
N PHE A 118 2.25 3.46 -19.97
CA PHE A 118 3.67 3.74 -20.20
C PHE A 118 4.60 2.89 -19.32
N SER A 119 4.31 2.79 -18.02
CA SER A 119 5.12 1.98 -17.08
C SER A 119 5.01 0.49 -17.37
N HIS A 120 3.85 0.02 -17.83
CA HIS A 120 3.66 -1.35 -18.29
C HIS A 120 4.48 -1.61 -19.54
N PHE A 121 4.39 -0.69 -20.51
CA PHE A 121 5.12 -0.80 -21.76
C PHE A 121 6.64 -0.77 -21.59
N ILE A 122 7.20 0.14 -20.78
CA ILE A 122 8.66 0.17 -20.53
C ILE A 122 9.15 -1.16 -19.97
N LYS A 123 8.30 -1.87 -19.24
CA LYS A 123 8.62 -3.17 -18.68
C LYS A 123 8.62 -4.28 -19.74
N THR A 124 7.86 -4.14 -20.82
CA THR A 124 7.73 -5.14 -21.88
C THR A 124 8.51 -4.84 -23.16
N THR A 125 8.90 -3.58 -23.41
CA THR A 125 9.48 -3.14 -24.69
C THR A 125 10.29 -1.85 -24.51
N ARG A 126 11.44 -1.72 -25.19
CA ARG A 126 12.42 -0.63 -24.96
C ARG A 126 12.11 0.70 -25.69
N GLN A 127 11.12 0.77 -26.57
CA GLN A 127 10.90 1.92 -27.48
C GLN A 127 9.42 2.38 -27.53
N TRP A 128 8.98 3.15 -26.52
CA TRP A 128 7.58 3.61 -26.43
C TRP A 128 7.26 4.69 -27.45
N THR A 129 8.24 5.56 -27.70
CA THR A 129 8.14 6.67 -28.64
C THR A 129 7.77 6.17 -30.03
N ASP A 130 8.35 5.03 -30.42
CA ASP A 130 8.32 4.50 -31.79
C ASP A 130 7.06 3.69 -32.08
N LEU A 131 6.25 3.40 -31.05
CA LEU A 131 4.94 2.78 -31.25
C LEU A 131 3.94 3.73 -31.92
N GLY A 132 3.27 3.24 -32.95
CA GLY A 132 2.07 3.87 -33.51
C GLY A 132 0.90 3.94 -32.51
N ARG A 133 -0.03 4.87 -32.76
CA ARG A 133 -1.19 5.14 -31.86
C ARG A 133 -1.97 3.88 -31.47
N ARG A 134 -2.32 3.02 -32.44
CA ARG A 134 -3.08 1.79 -32.20
C ARG A 134 -2.37 0.80 -31.25
N ALA A 135 -1.04 0.70 -31.34
CA ALA A 135 -0.27 -0.17 -30.47
C ALA A 135 -0.20 0.37 -29.03
N LYS A 136 -0.03 1.69 -28.88
CA LYS A 136 -0.14 2.37 -27.57
C LYS A 136 -1.50 2.17 -26.93
N GLU A 137 -2.58 2.30 -27.72
CA GLU A 137 -3.95 2.05 -27.26
C GLU A 137 -4.14 0.61 -26.76
N LYS A 138 -3.63 -0.38 -27.50
CA LYS A 138 -3.68 -1.79 -27.09
C LYS A 138 -2.92 -2.03 -25.77
N CYS A 139 -1.70 -1.51 -25.64
CA CYS A 139 -0.94 -1.61 -24.39
C CYS A 139 -1.65 -0.92 -23.21
N CYS A 140 -2.24 0.25 -23.44
CA CYS A 140 -3.04 0.94 -22.42
C CYS A 140 -4.27 0.11 -22.01
N ALA A 141 -4.98 -0.49 -22.96
CA ALA A 141 -6.14 -1.33 -22.67
C ALA A 141 -5.78 -2.58 -21.87
N GLU A 142 -4.69 -3.27 -22.22
CA GLU A 142 -4.20 -4.42 -21.45
C GLU A 142 -3.74 -4.03 -20.05
N THR A 143 -3.02 -2.91 -19.94
CA THR A 143 -2.61 -2.37 -18.64
C THR A 143 -3.82 -2.02 -17.78
N GLU A 144 -4.86 -1.46 -18.38
CA GLU A 144 -6.08 -1.09 -17.67
C GLU A 144 -6.77 -2.33 -17.07
N LYS A 145 -6.82 -3.45 -17.80
CA LYS A 145 -7.35 -4.71 -17.26
C LYS A 145 -6.58 -5.17 -16.03
N ILE A 146 -5.24 -5.16 -16.11
CA ILE A 146 -4.37 -5.52 -14.98
C ILE A 146 -4.59 -4.57 -13.81
N ARG A 147 -4.71 -3.27 -14.09
CA ARG A 147 -4.90 -2.23 -13.08
C ARG A 147 -6.23 -2.40 -12.35
N GLN A 148 -7.31 -2.70 -13.07
CA GLN A 148 -8.63 -2.88 -12.45
C GLN A 148 -8.68 -4.12 -11.56
N ALA A 149 -8.13 -5.25 -12.01
CA ALA A 149 -8.02 -6.45 -11.17
C ALA A 149 -7.21 -6.17 -9.88
N ALA A 150 -6.08 -5.46 -10.00
CA ALA A 150 -5.25 -5.10 -8.85
C ALA A 150 -5.90 -4.06 -7.92
N LYS A 151 -6.73 -3.16 -8.44
CA LYS A 151 -7.51 -2.21 -7.64
C LYS A 151 -8.51 -2.93 -6.73
N VAL A 152 -9.24 -3.92 -7.27
CA VAL A 152 -10.17 -4.73 -6.46
C VAL A 152 -9.45 -5.38 -5.29
N GLU A 153 -8.28 -5.99 -5.55
CA GLU A 153 -7.49 -6.64 -4.50
C GLU A 153 -6.94 -5.64 -3.47
N ARG A 154 -6.43 -4.50 -3.94
CA ARG A 154 -5.99 -3.39 -3.08
C ARG A 154 -7.15 -2.90 -2.19
N ASP A 155 -8.32 -2.70 -2.78
CA ASP A 155 -9.47 -2.12 -2.07
C ASP A 155 -9.99 -3.08 -1.00
N LYS A 156 -10.01 -4.39 -1.26
CA LYS A 156 -10.25 -5.42 -0.22
C LYS A 156 -9.23 -5.33 0.92
N MET A 157 -7.95 -5.18 0.62
CA MET A 157 -6.91 -5.04 1.66
C MET A 157 -7.10 -3.77 2.49
N VAL A 158 -7.43 -2.66 1.84
CA VAL A 158 -7.73 -1.38 2.50
C VAL A 158 -8.98 -1.50 3.37
N GLU A 159 -10.03 -2.13 2.85
CA GLU A 159 -11.27 -2.38 3.58
C GLU A 159 -11.00 -3.21 4.83
N MET A 160 -10.36 -4.37 4.71
CA MET A 160 -9.97 -5.20 5.85
C MET A 160 -9.12 -4.43 6.88
N TYR A 161 -8.22 -3.57 6.40
CA TYR A 161 -7.40 -2.74 7.27
C TYR A 161 -8.27 -1.81 8.13
N TYR A 162 -9.25 -1.11 7.55
CA TYR A 162 -10.07 -0.15 8.28
C TYR A 162 -11.27 -0.76 9.02
N SER A 163 -11.88 -1.82 8.49
CA SER A 163 -13.06 -2.49 9.07
C SER A 163 -12.71 -3.40 10.24
N GLY A 164 -11.46 -3.88 10.33
CA GLY A 164 -10.96 -4.74 11.41
C GLY A 164 -10.94 -4.11 12.82
N ASN A 165 -11.44 -2.88 13.00
CA ASN A 165 -11.62 -2.24 14.30
C ASN A 165 -12.86 -2.73 15.10
N ALA A 166 -13.63 -3.69 14.58
CA ALA A 166 -14.95 -4.02 15.14
C ALA A 166 -14.96 -4.97 16.35
N VAL A 167 -13.85 -5.57 16.80
CA VAL A 167 -13.90 -6.48 17.96
C VAL A 167 -12.69 -6.30 18.87
N LYS A 168 -12.83 -5.39 19.83
CA LYS A 168 -12.16 -5.53 21.14
C LYS A 168 -13.16 -6.23 22.05
N HIS A 169 -12.98 -7.54 22.25
CA HIS A 169 -13.55 -8.25 23.39
C HIS A 169 -12.65 -8.03 24.60
#